data_AF-A0A3D3RP23-F1
#
_entry.id   AF-A0A3D3RP23-F1
#
_cell.length_a   1.000
_cell.length_b   1.000
_cell.length_c   1.000
_cell.angle_alpha   90.00
_cell.angle_beta   90.00
_cell.angle_gamma   90.00
#
_symmetry.space_group_name_H-M   'P 1'
#
loop_
_entity.id
_entity.type
_entity.pdbx_description
1 polymer ?
#
loop_
_entity_poly.entity_id
_entity_poly.type
_entity_poly.pdbx_seq_one_letter_code
_entity_poly.pdbx_strand_id
1 'polypeptide(L)'
;MFCLTASQILAAGSVVSALTGLNLKLCIVLATALVLFYTSMGGLIADSIADLFQWIIIFGGLLISLPFIVKGAGGWEAVTSALPAGELDATKVGWFTIISLILNYFCTFLSGPEIVSRFASS
;
A
#
# COMPACT_ATOMS: atom_id res chain seq x y z
N MET A 1 14.16 6.82 -0.02
CA MET A 1 13.19 7.32 -1.02
C MET A 1 13.27 6.55 -2.32
N PHE A 2 14.42 6.50 -3.03
CA PHE A 2 14.53 5.80 -4.33
C PHE A 2 14.06 4.33 -4.36
N CYS A 3 14.47 3.50 -3.38
CA CYS A 3 14.07 2.09 -3.35
C CYS A 3 12.56 1.90 -3.08
N LEU A 4 11.94 2.81 -2.32
CA LEU A 4 10.51 2.76 -2.01
C LEU A 4 9.67 3.20 -3.20
N THR A 5 10.11 4.25 -3.91
CA THR A 5 9.45 4.68 -5.15
C THR A 5 9.57 3.60 -6.23
N ALA A 6 10.72 2.95 -6.36
CA ALA A 6 10.91 1.85 -7.31
C ALA A 6 10.01 0.64 -6.99
N SER A 7 9.87 0.27 -5.71
CA SER A 7 8.99 -0.83 -5.31
C SER A 7 7.51 -0.52 -5.52
N GLN A 8 7.08 0.72 -5.27
CA GLN A 8 5.69 1.15 -5.54
C GLN A 8 5.35 1.10 -7.03
N ILE A 9 6.25 1.56 -7.90
CA ILE A 9 6.06 1.49 -9.36
C ILE A 9 6.01 0.03 -9.84
N LEU A 10 6.88 -0.83 -9.31
CA LEU A 10 6.87 -2.26 -9.62
C LEU A 10 5.56 -2.93 -9.18
N ALA A 11 5.09 -2.63 -7.97
CA ALA A 11 3.83 -3.16 -7.46
C ALA A 11 2.64 -2.70 -8.33
N ALA A 12 2.55 -1.41 -8.65
CA ALA A 12 1.52 -0.89 -9.54
C ALA A 12 1.56 -1.54 -10.93
N GLY A 13 2.76 -1.70 -11.51
CA GLY A 13 2.95 -2.37 -12.79
C GLY A 13 2.58 -3.85 -12.77
N SER A 14 2.81 -4.55 -11.65
CA SER A 14 2.40 -5.95 -11.48
C SER A 14 0.88 -6.11 -11.42
N VAL A 15 0.17 -5.17 -10.78
CA VAL A 15 -1.31 -5.18 -10.75
C VAL A 15 -1.86 -4.96 -12.16
N VAL A 16 -1.34 -3.97 -12.90
CA VAL A 16 -1.76 -3.72 -14.29
C VAL A 16 -1.45 -4.92 -15.19
N SER A 17 -0.28 -5.53 -15.04
CA SER A 17 0.10 -6.74 -15.79
C SER A 17 -0.81 -7.93 -15.45
N ALA A 18 -1.15 -8.13 -14.17
CA ALA A 18 -2.08 -9.17 -13.75
C ALA A 18 -3.50 -8.98 -14.31
N LEU A 19 -3.96 -7.73 -14.45
CA LEU A 19 -5.28 -7.41 -15.00
C LEU A 19 -5.35 -7.48 -16.53
N THR A 20 -4.27 -7.12 -17.21
CA THR A 20 -4.22 -7.03 -18.70
C THR A 20 -3.60 -8.26 -19.37
N GLY A 21 -2.88 -9.09 -18.63
CA GLY A 21 -2.13 -10.24 -19.17
C GLY A 21 -0.92 -9.86 -20.02
N LEU A 22 -0.55 -8.57 -20.06
CA LEU A 22 0.56 -8.06 -20.88
C LEU A 22 1.91 -8.19 -20.15
N ASN A 23 3.00 -8.10 -20.93
CA ASN A 23 4.35 -8.17 -20.41
C ASN A 23 4.62 -7.08 -19.37
N LEU A 24 5.02 -7.49 -18.16
CA LEU A 24 5.25 -6.63 -17.00
C LEU A 24 6.17 -5.42 -17.29
N LYS A 25 7.19 -5.59 -18.13
CA LYS A 25 8.10 -4.49 -18.50
C LYS A 25 7.36 -3.38 -19.27
N LEU A 26 6.47 -3.75 -20.19
CA LEU A 26 5.67 -2.79 -20.96
C LEU A 26 4.65 -2.08 -20.08
N CYS A 27 3.98 -2.82 -19.20
CA CYS A 27 3.00 -2.26 -18.26
C CYS A 27 3.64 -1.23 -17.32
N ILE A 28 4.84 -1.51 -16.80
CA ILE A 28 5.57 -0.59 -15.92
C ILE A 28 5.91 0.70 -16.67
N VAL A 29 6.50 0.60 -17.86
CA VAL A 29 6.93 1.79 -18.62
C VAL A 29 5.73 2.69 -18.95
N LEU A 30 4.61 2.11 -19.38
CA LEU A 30 3.39 2.87 -19.67
C LEU A 30 2.77 3.50 -18.42
N ALA A 31 2.69 2.75 -17.32
CA ALA A 31 2.15 3.26 -16.06
C ALA A 31 3.02 4.40 -15.51
N THR A 32 4.35 4.26 -15.50
CA THR A 32 5.27 5.31 -15.07
C THR A 32 5.16 6.56 -15.95
N ALA A 33 5.08 6.40 -17.28
CA ALA A 33 4.94 7.52 -18.19
C ALA A 33 3.63 8.29 -17.97
N LEU A 34 2.51 7.58 -17.80
CA LEU A 34 1.21 8.18 -17.53
C LEU A 34 1.20 8.92 -16.19
N VAL A 35 1.77 8.30 -15.15
CA VAL A 35 1.89 8.91 -13.83
C VAL A 35 2.72 10.18 -13.87
N LEU A 36 3.91 10.13 -14.46
CA LEU A 36 4.77 11.31 -14.61
C LEU A 36 4.06 12.43 -15.37
N PHE A 37 3.31 12.10 -16.43
CA PHE A 37 2.61 13.09 -17.22
C PHE A 37 1.53 13.83 -16.41
N TYR A 38 0.64 13.10 -15.71
CA TYR A 38 -0.42 13.75 -14.94
C TYR A 38 0.12 14.47 -13.69
N THR A 39 1.14 13.92 -13.03
CA THR A 39 1.77 14.55 -11.86
C THR A 39 2.49 15.83 -12.26
N SER A 40 3.18 15.84 -13.42
CA SER A 40 3.90 17.02 -13.89
C SER A 40 2.97 18.17 -14.34
N MET A 41 1.73 17.87 -14.73
CA MET A 41 0.72 18.89 -15.07
C MET A 41 -0.10 19.37 -13.87
N GLY A 42 -0.40 18.48 -12.91
CA GLY A 42 -1.35 18.75 -11.83
C GLY A 42 -0.75 19.16 -10.48
N GLY A 43 0.57 18.99 -10.29
CA GLY A 43 1.24 19.34 -9.03
C GLY A 43 0.71 18.57 -7.81
N LEU A 44 0.93 19.12 -6.61
CA LEU A 44 0.63 18.46 -5.32
C LEU A 44 -0.86 18.16 -5.10
N ILE A 45 -1.77 18.89 -5.77
CA ILE A 45 -3.22 18.68 -5.66
C ILE A 45 -3.64 17.43 -6.42
N ALA A 46 -3.13 17.25 -7.65
CA ALA A 46 -3.43 16.05 -8.44
C ALA A 46 -2.88 14.78 -7.76
N ASP A 47 -1.69 14.88 -7.17
CA ASP A 47 -1.09 13.80 -6.40
C ASP A 47 -1.93 13.43 -5.17
N SER A 48 -2.42 14.43 -4.43
CA SER A 48 -3.25 14.19 -3.23
C SER A 48 -4.63 13.60 -3.56
N ILE A 49 -5.23 13.96 -4.70
CA ILE A 49 -6.49 13.35 -5.17
C ILE A 49 -6.24 11.90 -5.61
N ALA A 50 -5.15 11.63 -6.34
CA ALA A 50 -4.80 10.28 -6.75
C ALA A 50 -4.55 9.35 -5.55
N ASP A 51 -3.90 9.85 -4.49
CA ASP A 51 -3.69 9.12 -3.24
C ASP A 51 -5.02 8.70 -2.57
N LEU A 52 -6.00 9.60 -2.53
CA LEU A 52 -7.34 9.30 -2.00
C LEU A 52 -8.06 8.22 -2.82
N PHE A 53 -7.99 8.29 -4.15
CA PHE A 53 -8.57 7.26 -5.02
C PHE A 53 -7.89 5.91 -4.84
N GLN A 54 -6.56 5.88 -4.73
CA GLN A 54 -5.80 4.65 -4.50
C GLN A 54 -6.16 4.04 -3.13
N TRP A 55 -6.30 4.87 -2.10
CA TRP A 55 -6.73 4.41 -0.77
C TRP A 55 -8.13 3.76 -0.83
N ILE A 56 -9.10 4.38 -1.50
CA ILE A 56 -10.47 3.83 -1.63
C ILE A 56 -10.44 2.49 -2.37
N ILE A 57 -9.69 2.38 -3.47
CA ILE A 57 -9.63 1.16 -4.28
C ILE A 57 -8.97 0.02 -3.50
N ILE A 58 -7.84 0.27 -2.83
CA ILE A 58 -7.12 -0.75 -2.07
C ILE A 58 -7.95 -1.17 -0.86
N PHE A 59 -8.47 -0.23 -0.08
CA PHE A 59 -9.23 -0.52 1.13
C PHE A 59 -10.56 -1.22 0.81
N GLY A 60 -11.28 -0.73 -0.21
CA GLY A 60 -12.51 -1.37 -0.69
C GLY A 60 -12.25 -2.76 -1.28
N GLY A 61 -11.21 -2.90 -2.10
CA GLY A 61 -10.80 -4.17 -2.68
C GLY A 61 -10.40 -5.19 -1.61
N LEU A 62 -9.68 -4.76 -0.57
CA LEU A 62 -9.32 -5.61 0.56
C LEU A 62 -10.55 -6.06 1.35
N LEU A 63 -11.47 -5.14 1.67
CA LEU A 63 -12.71 -5.46 2.39
C LEU A 63 -13.58 -6.46 1.64
N ILE A 64 -13.64 -6.37 0.31
CA ILE A 64 -14.37 -7.32 -0.53
C ILE A 64 -13.59 -8.64 -0.64
N SER A 65 -12.27 -8.58 -0.81
CA SER A 65 -11.41 -9.76 -0.95
C SER A 65 -11.39 -10.65 0.29
N LEU A 66 -11.40 -10.05 1.49
CA LEU A 66 -11.42 -10.75 2.78
C LEU A 66 -12.48 -11.87 2.89
N PRO A 67 -13.79 -11.62 2.69
CA PRO A 67 -14.80 -12.68 2.73
C PRO A 67 -14.66 -13.70 1.59
N PHE A 68 -14.15 -13.31 0.41
CA PHE A 68 -13.87 -14.26 -0.68
C PHE A 68 -12.74 -15.22 -0.32
N ILE A 69 -11.66 -14.70 0.27
CA ILE A 69 -10.52 -15.50 0.74
C ILE A 69 -10.96 -16.43 1.87
N VAL A 70 -11.72 -15.93 2.86
CA VAL A 70 -12.21 -16.75 3.98
C VAL A 70 -13.14 -17.86 3.51
N LYS A 71 -14.02 -17.59 2.53
CA LYS A 71 -14.86 -18.64 1.92
C LYS A 71 -14.03 -19.63 1.09
N GLY A 72 -13.06 -19.15 0.31
CA GLY A 72 -12.18 -19.99 -0.51
C GLY A 72 -11.20 -20.84 0.29
N ALA A 73 -10.80 -20.38 1.47
CA ALA A 73 -9.91 -21.10 2.38
C ALA A 73 -10.61 -22.21 3.19
N GLY A 74 -11.93 -22.38 3.06
CA GLY A 74 -12.70 -23.40 3.78
C GLY A 74 -13.35 -22.91 5.08
N GLY A 75 -13.49 -21.58 5.26
CA GLY A 75 -14.12 -20.96 6.41
C GLY A 75 -13.13 -20.39 7.42
N TRP A 76 -13.64 -19.64 8.40
CA TRP A 76 -12.83 -19.00 9.45
C TRP A 76 -12.01 -20.03 10.26
N GLU A 77 -12.56 -21.23 10.47
CA GLU A 77 -11.87 -22.34 11.15
C GLU A 77 -10.66 -22.88 10.39
N ALA A 78 -10.70 -22.93 9.06
CA ALA A 78 -9.56 -23.36 8.26
C ALA A 78 -8.45 -22.30 8.24
N VAL A 79 -8.84 -21.02 8.24
CA VAL A 79 -7.90 -19.89 8.35
C VAL A 79 -7.21 -19.88 9.71
N THR A 80 -7.97 -20.05 10.81
CA THR A 80 -7.39 -20.11 12.17
C THR A 80 -6.59 -21.40 12.41
N SER A 81 -6.91 -22.51 11.76
CA SER A 81 -6.15 -23.76 11.85
C SER A 81 -4.87 -23.76 10.99
N ALA A 82 -4.83 -23.00 9.90
CA ALA A 82 -3.63 -22.83 9.07
C ALA A 82 -2.68 -21.74 9.61
N LEU A 83 -3.20 -20.83 10.44
CA LEU A 83 -2.41 -19.83 11.16
C LEU A 83 -1.77 -20.48 12.40
N PRO A 84 -0.43 -20.48 12.53
CA PRO A 84 0.24 -21.02 13.70
C PRO A 84 -0.24 -20.32 14.98
N ALA A 85 -0.38 -21.08 16.06
CA ALA A 85 -0.82 -20.61 17.38
C ALA A 85 0.18 -19.59 17.98
N GLY A 86 0.06 -18.33 17.58
CA GLY A 86 0.92 -17.25 18.04
C GLY A 86 0.92 -15.97 17.20
N GLU A 87 0.48 -16.00 15.95
CA GLU A 87 0.41 -14.81 15.07
C GLU A 87 -0.81 -13.92 15.37
N LEU A 88 -1.81 -14.44 16.10
CA LEU A 88 -2.97 -13.70 16.58
C LEU A 88 -2.77 -13.08 17.98
N ASP A 89 -1.67 -13.40 18.66
CA ASP A 89 -1.32 -12.79 19.94
C ASP A 89 -0.69 -11.41 19.68
N ALA A 90 -1.51 -10.37 19.79
CA ALA A 90 -1.10 -8.97 19.62
C ALA A 90 0.05 -8.53 20.56
N THR A 91 0.41 -9.35 21.55
CA THR A 91 1.38 -9.08 22.61
C THR A 91 2.65 -9.93 22.53
N LYS A 92 2.80 -10.87 21.59
CA LYS A 92 4.04 -11.70 21.46
C LYS A 92 5.28 -10.89 21.09
N VAL A 93 5.09 -9.76 20.41
CA VAL A 93 6.17 -8.86 19.95
C VAL A 93 6.76 -8.03 21.11
N GLY A 94 6.07 -7.98 22.26
CA GLY A 94 6.45 -7.23 23.45
C GLY A 94 6.02 -5.76 23.40
N TRP A 95 5.49 -5.25 24.52
CA TRP A 95 4.92 -3.90 24.61
C TRP A 95 5.93 -2.79 24.25
N PHE A 96 7.20 -2.99 24.58
CA PHE A 96 8.28 -2.07 24.20
C PHE A 96 8.45 -1.98 22.68
N THR A 97 8.43 -3.11 21.98
CA THR A 97 8.53 -3.12 20.52
C THR A 97 7.32 -2.49 19.87
N ILE A 98 6.11 -2.69 20.41
CA ILE A 98 4.89 -2.04 19.92
C ILE A 98 5.02 -0.51 20.04
N ILE A 99 5.45 -0.01 21.20
CA ILE A 99 5.68 1.44 21.39
C ILE A 99 6.79 1.94 20.46
N SER A 100 7.90 1.19 20.31
CA SER A 100 8.98 1.55 19.40
C SER A 100 8.53 1.58 17.94
N LEU A 101 7.69 0.65 17.51
CA LEU A 101 7.10 0.63 16.17
C LEU A 101 6.16 1.82 15.98
N ILE A 102 5.27 2.08 16.95
CA ILE A 102 4.38 3.24 16.90
C ILE A 102 5.20 4.54 16.80
N LEU A 103 6.21 4.73 17.64
CA LEU A 103 7.09 5.91 17.59
C LEU A 103 7.88 5.99 16.29
N ASN A 104 8.40 4.85 15.79
CA ASN A 104 9.14 4.81 14.54
C ASN A 104 8.26 5.18 13.34
N TYR A 105 7.05 4.60 13.23
CA TYR A 105 6.09 4.96 12.20
C TYR A 105 5.68 6.44 12.33
N PHE A 106 5.34 6.89 13.54
CA PHE A 106 4.92 8.28 13.76
C PHE A 106 6.03 9.29 13.41
N CYS A 107 7.28 9.04 13.83
CA CYS A 107 8.43 9.85 13.44
C CYS A 107 8.70 9.80 11.94
N THR A 108 8.57 8.63 11.30
CA THR A 108 8.82 8.47 9.87
C THR A 108 7.79 9.22 9.04
N PHE A 109 6.51 9.20 9.44
CA PHE A 109 5.47 9.96 8.76
C PHE A 109 5.64 11.47 8.96
N LEU A 110 5.91 11.94 10.19
CA LEU A 110 6.14 13.37 10.46
C LEU A 110 7.40 13.92 9.79
N SER A 111 8.49 13.15 9.80
CA SER A 111 9.75 13.52 9.14
C SER A 111 9.70 13.27 7.63
N GLY A 112 8.58 12.73 7.14
CA GLY A 112 8.35 12.46 5.73
C GLY A 112 8.36 13.77 4.94
N PRO A 113 9.18 13.89 3.89
CA PRO A 113 9.20 15.06 3.02
C PRO A 113 7.80 15.42 2.48
N GLU A 114 6.94 14.40 2.30
CA GLU A 114 5.55 14.54 1.86
C GLU A 114 4.69 15.35 2.84
N ILE A 115 4.66 15.00 4.13
CA ILE A 115 3.89 15.69 5.16
C ILE A 115 4.45 17.10 5.40
N VAL A 116 5.77 17.23 5.48
CA VAL A 116 6.42 18.54 5.67
C VAL A 116 6.13 19.45 4.48
N SER A 117 6.15 18.94 3.25
CA SER A 117 5.83 19.74 2.06
C SER A 117 4.37 20.17 2.02
N ARG A 118 3.43 19.34 2.48
CA ARG A 118 2.01 19.70 2.62
C ARG A 118 1.77 20.77 3.69
N PHE A 119 2.52 20.73 4.79
CA PHE A 119 2.45 21.76 5.83
C PHE A 119 3.16 23.06 5.42
N ALA A 120 4.27 22.97 4.68
CA ALA A 120 5.06 24.13 4.24
C ALA A 120 4.49 24.84 3.00
N SER A 121 3.58 24.19 2.25
CA SER A 121 2.86 24.79 1.12
C SER A 121 1.57 25.51 1.53
N SER A 122 1.34 25.74 2.83
CA SER A 122 0.25 26.57 3.37
C SER A 122 0.72 27.99 3.68
#